data_AF-A0ABD0R635-F1
#
_entry.id   AF-A0ABD0R635-F1
#
_cell.length_a   1.000
_cell.length_b   1.000
_cell.length_c   1.000
_cell.angle_alpha   90.00
_cell.angle_beta   90.00
_cell.angle_gamma   90.00
#
_symmetry.space_group_name_H-M   'P 1'
#
loop_
_entity.id
_entity.type
_entity.pdbx_description
1 polymer ?
#
loop_
_entity_poly.entity_id
_entity_poly.type
_entity_poly.pdbx_seq_one_letter_code
_entity_poly.pdbx_strand_id
1 'polypeptide(L)'
;FARRLNKMVRLLVPDCDVRFLRSEDGSGKGAAMVTAVAYRLAKQHAERQRILNTLRLNRDQLLKVKKRMEEEMNRGLAKKTHDTAAVKMLPTFVRSTPDGT
;
A
#
# COMPACT_ATOMS: atom_id res chain seq x y z
N PHE A 1 -23.38 -21.02 40.71
CA PHE A 1 -22.41 -21.49 39.69
C PHE A 1 -20.99 -20.97 39.97
N ALA A 2 -20.74 -19.65 39.95
CA ALA A 2 -19.40 -19.05 40.11
C ALA A 2 -18.57 -19.56 41.32
N ARG A 3 -19.18 -19.74 42.50
CA ARG A 3 -18.47 -20.25 43.69
C ARG A 3 -17.93 -21.67 43.53
N ARG A 4 -18.65 -22.57 42.85
CA ARG A 4 -18.20 -23.95 42.60
C ARG A 4 -17.09 -23.98 41.56
N LEU A 5 -17.23 -23.19 40.49
CA LEU A 5 -16.20 -23.03 39.45
C LEU A 5 -14.88 -22.54 40.05
N ASN A 6 -14.91 -21.43 40.80
CA ASN A 6 -13.69 -20.85 41.38
C ASN A 6 -13.00 -21.84 42.33
N LYS A 7 -13.76 -22.62 43.10
CA LYS A 7 -13.21 -23.66 43.99
C LYS A 7 -12.52 -24.78 43.19
N MET A 8 -13.14 -25.25 42.11
CA MET A 8 -12.57 -26.31 41.27
C MET A 8 -11.30 -25.85 40.54
N VAL A 9 -11.26 -24.63 40.01
CA VAL A 9 -10.07 -24.09 39.32
C VAL A 9 -8.87 -24.02 40.26
N ARG A 10 -9.08 -23.61 41.52
CA ARG A 10 -8.01 -23.58 42.53
C ARG A 10 -7.49 -24.97 42.91
N LEU A 11 -8.32 -26.01 42.81
CA LEU A 11 -7.90 -27.39 43.07
C LEU A 11 -7.15 -27.99 41.87
N LEU A 12 -7.57 -27.67 40.65
CA LEU A 12 -6.98 -28.21 39.43
C LEU A 12 -5.67 -27.52 39.04
N VAL A 13 -5.55 -26.22 39.32
CA VAL A 13 -4.39 -25.41 38.94
C VAL A 13 -3.93 -24.59 40.16
N PRO A 14 -3.32 -25.25 41.16
CA PRO A 14 -3.00 -24.62 42.44
C PRO A 14 -1.89 -23.56 42.33
N ASP A 15 -1.02 -23.67 41.33
CA ASP A 15 0.11 -22.75 41.13
C ASP A 15 -0.27 -21.45 40.39
N CYS A 16 -1.54 -21.31 39.98
CA CYS A 16 -2.03 -20.14 39.25
C CYS A 16 -3.00 -19.30 40.09
N ASP A 17 -2.72 -18.01 40.24
CA ASP A 17 -3.67 -17.05 40.82
C ASP A 17 -4.64 -16.53 39.74
N VAL A 18 -5.89 -16.99 39.79
CA VAL A 18 -6.92 -16.66 38.79
C VAL A 18 -7.96 -15.70 39.39
N ARG A 19 -8.07 -14.52 38.79
CA ARG A 19 -9.10 -13.52 39.12
C ARG A 19 -10.26 -13.57 38.14
N PHE A 20 -11.43 -13.99 38.62
CA PHE A 20 -12.67 -13.95 37.85
C PHE A 20 -13.33 -12.58 37.95
N LEU A 21 -13.54 -11.93 36.80
CA LEU A 21 -14.22 -10.65 36.67
C LEU A 21 -15.52 -10.86 35.88
N ARG A 22 -16.65 -10.45 36.47
CA ARG A 22 -17.93 -10.46 35.77
C ARG A 22 -18.01 -9.21 34.89
N SER A 23 -18.28 -9.36 33.60
CA SER A 23 -18.62 -8.21 32.76
C SER A 23 -20.04 -7.76 33.08
N GLU A 24 -20.19 -6.57 33.64
CA GLU A 24 -21.51 -6.04 34.04
C GLU A 24 -22.33 -5.60 32.82
N ASP A 25 -21.68 -5.04 31.82
CA ASP A 25 -22.32 -4.46 30.62
C ASP A 25 -22.31 -5.42 29.40
N GLY A 26 -22.11 -6.72 29.64
CA GLY A 26 -21.98 -7.70 28.57
C GLY A 26 -20.76 -7.45 27.68
N SER A 27 -20.89 -7.66 26.37
CA SER A 27 -19.78 -7.51 25.39
C SER A 27 -19.65 -6.11 24.78
N GLY A 28 -20.61 -5.21 25.04
CA GLY A 28 -20.72 -3.92 24.33
C GLY A 28 -19.50 -3.02 24.51
N LYS A 29 -18.95 -2.91 25.72
CA LYS A 29 -17.73 -2.12 25.99
C LYS A 29 -16.53 -2.65 25.21
N GLY A 30 -16.35 -3.98 25.19
CA GLY A 30 -15.29 -4.63 24.41
C GLY A 30 -15.46 -4.39 22.91
N ALA A 31 -16.68 -4.58 22.40
CA ALA A 31 -17.00 -4.33 21.00
C ALA A 31 -16.73 -2.88 20.61
N ALA A 32 -17.11 -1.91 21.45
CA ALA A 32 -16.85 -0.49 21.23
C ALA A 32 -15.35 -0.17 21.18
N MET A 33 -14.54 -0.71 22.09
CA MET A 33 -13.09 -0.52 22.08
C MET A 33 -12.44 -1.08 20.81
N VAL A 34 -12.81 -2.29 20.40
CA VAL A 34 -12.30 -2.90 19.16
C VAL A 34 -12.73 -2.07 17.95
N THR A 35 -13.99 -1.62 17.93
CA THR A 35 -14.55 -0.79 16.85
C THR A 35 -13.79 0.53 16.73
N ALA A 36 -13.46 1.19 17.86
CA ALA A 36 -12.71 2.44 17.85
C ALA A 36 -11.31 2.27 17.21
N VAL A 37 -10.62 1.18 17.51
CA VAL A 37 -9.32 0.88 16.90
C VAL A 37 -9.47 0.55 15.41
N ALA A 38 -10.42 -0.30 15.05
CA ALA A 38 -10.69 -0.66 13.66
C ALA A 38 -11.02 0.57 12.82
N TYR A 39 -11.87 1.47 13.33
CA TYR A 39 -12.21 2.73 12.68
C TYR A 39 -10.99 3.61 12.47
N ARG A 40 -10.13 3.76 13.48
CA ARG A 40 -8.88 4.53 13.37
C ARG A 40 -7.96 3.98 12.27
N LEU A 41 -7.78 2.66 12.22
CA LEU A 41 -6.95 2.01 11.19
C LEU A 41 -7.56 2.16 9.80
N ALA A 42 -8.88 1.99 9.66
CA ALA A 42 -9.58 2.18 8.40
C ALA A 42 -9.42 3.62 7.87
N LYS A 43 -9.53 4.63 8.74
CA LYS A 43 -9.31 6.03 8.39
C LYS A 43 -7.86 6.28 7.91
N GLN A 44 -6.87 5.74 8.62
CA GLN A 44 -5.47 5.84 8.20
C GLN A 44 -5.22 5.16 6.85
N HIS A 45 -5.81 3.99 6.65
CA HIS A 45 -5.69 3.25 5.39
C HIS A 45 -6.33 4.01 4.22
N ALA A 46 -7.51 4.60 4.43
CA ALA A 46 -8.19 5.40 3.42
C ALA A 46 -7.34 6.62 2.98
N GLU A 47 -6.72 7.31 3.93
CA GLU A 47 -5.85 8.45 3.61
C GLU A 47 -4.59 8.03 2.85
N ARG A 48 -3.96 6.92 3.27
CA ARG A 48 -2.82 6.34 2.54
C ARG A 48 -3.21 5.97 1.12
N GLN A 49 -4.36 5.31 0.95
CA GLN A 49 -4.85 4.90 -0.36
C GLN A 49 -5.12 6.11 -1.26
N ARG A 50 -5.67 7.20 -0.70
CA ARG A 50 -5.88 8.47 -1.42
C ARG A 50 -4.58 9.00 -2.00
N ILE A 51 -3.51 9.02 -1.22
CA ILE A 51 -2.18 9.47 -1.67
C ILE A 51 -1.63 8.53 -2.75
N LEU A 52 -1.62 7.21 -2.50
CA LEU A 52 -1.08 6.22 -3.43
C LEU A 52 -1.83 6.16 -4.76
N ASN A 53 -3.14 6.43 -4.76
CA ASN A 53 -3.95 6.46 -5.97
C ASN A 53 -3.50 7.54 -6.96
N THR A 54 -2.86 8.63 -6.50
CA THR A 54 -2.34 9.67 -7.41
C THR A 54 -1.19 9.18 -8.29
N LEU A 55 -0.47 8.14 -7.85
CA LEU A 55 0.65 7.54 -8.57
C LEU A 55 0.21 6.37 -9.47
N ARG A 56 -1.06 5.96 -9.38
CA ARG A 56 -1.58 4.83 -10.13
C ARG A 56 -2.03 5.29 -11.52
N LEU A 57 -1.28 4.88 -12.54
CA LEU A 57 -1.65 5.11 -13.93
C LEU A 57 -2.45 3.91 -14.49
N ASN A 58 -3.56 4.20 -15.16
CA ASN A 58 -4.30 3.21 -15.92
C ASN A 58 -3.70 3.02 -17.33
N ARG A 59 -4.19 2.01 -18.06
CA ARG A 59 -3.68 1.65 -19.38
C ARG A 59 -3.75 2.82 -20.38
N ASP A 60 -4.84 3.58 -20.39
CA ASP A 60 -5.01 4.69 -21.32
C ASP A 60 -4.05 5.85 -21.02
N GLN A 61 -3.79 6.12 -19.73
CA GLN A 61 -2.76 7.07 -19.31
C GLN A 61 -1.36 6.61 -19.74
N LEU A 62 -1.05 5.32 -19.60
CA LEU A 62 0.23 4.77 -20.07
C LEU A 62 0.38 4.88 -21.59
N LEU A 63 -0.70 4.62 -22.36
CA LEU A 63 -0.68 4.81 -23.81
C LEU A 63 -0.48 6.27 -24.20
N LYS A 64 -1.06 7.22 -23.45
CA LYS A 64 -0.79 8.66 -23.64
C LYS A 64 0.67 9.01 -23.36
N VAL A 65 1.27 8.45 -22.30
CA VAL A 65 2.69 8.64 -21.99
C VAL A 65 3.57 8.07 -23.11
N LYS A 66 3.29 6.85 -23.58
CA LYS A 66 3.98 6.24 -24.72
C LYS A 66 3.94 7.15 -25.95
N LYS A 67 2.75 7.63 -26.32
CA LYS A 67 2.56 8.51 -27.48
C LYS A 67 3.36 9.80 -27.36
N ARG A 68 3.32 10.46 -26.19
CA ARG A 68 4.10 11.69 -25.93
C ARG A 68 5.60 11.45 -26.03
N MET A 69 6.08 10.32 -25.50
CA MET A 69 7.50 9.96 -25.60
C MET A 69 7.92 9.78 -27.07
N GLU A 70 7.13 9.06 -27.87
CA GLU A 70 7.38 8.85 -29.29
C GLU A 70 7.39 10.17 -30.09
N GLU A 71 6.46 11.07 -29.81
CA GLU A 71 6.41 12.41 -30.41
C GLU A 71 7.68 13.22 -30.09
N GLU A 72 8.11 13.25 -28.82
CA GLU A 72 9.32 13.98 -28.43
C GLU A 72 10.61 13.36 -28.99
N MET A 73 10.67 12.02 -29.11
CA MET A 73 11.78 11.36 -29.79
C MET A 73 11.86 11.77 -31.27
N ASN A 74 10.72 11.78 -31.98
CA ASN A 74 10.69 12.21 -33.38
C ASN A 74 11.12 13.67 -33.55
N ARG A 75 10.72 14.54 -32.61
CA ARG A 75 11.19 15.93 -32.59
C ARG A 75 12.68 16.04 -32.32
N GLY A 76 13.22 15.20 -31.44
CA GLY A 76 14.65 15.11 -31.15
C GLY A 76 15.48 14.64 -32.34
N LEU A 77 14.96 13.70 -33.14
CA LEU A 77 15.63 13.22 -34.35
C LEU A 77 15.52 14.21 -35.52
N ALA A 78 14.43 14.97 -35.60
CA ALA A 78 14.18 15.88 -36.71
C ALA A 78 15.07 17.14 -36.63
N LYS A 79 15.87 17.37 -37.68
CA LYS A 79 16.82 18.49 -37.78
C LYS A 79 16.23 19.86 -37.44
N LYS A 80 14.98 20.13 -37.86
CA LYS A 80 14.32 21.43 -37.66
C LYS A 80 13.90 21.68 -36.20
N THR A 81 13.61 20.63 -35.45
CA THR A 81 13.05 20.70 -34.09
C THR A 81 14.04 20.28 -33.01
N HIS A 82 15.20 19.75 -33.39
CA HIS A 82 16.23 19.23 -32.50
C HIS A 82 16.67 20.24 -31.43
N ASP A 83 16.92 21.50 -31.81
CA ASP A 83 17.45 22.53 -30.90
C ASP A 83 16.50 22.86 -29.74
N THR A 84 15.19 22.75 -29.96
CA THR A 84 14.15 23.04 -28.96
C THR A 84 13.49 21.79 -28.38
N ALA A 85 13.80 20.59 -28.89
CA ALA A 85 13.26 19.34 -28.37
C ALA A 85 13.76 19.05 -26.94
N ALA A 86 12.88 18.55 -26.08
CA ALA A 86 13.23 18.16 -24.71
C ALA A 86 14.02 16.83 -24.67
N VAL A 87 13.68 15.90 -25.55
CA VAL A 87 14.41 14.63 -25.76
C VAL A 87 15.36 14.81 -26.94
N LYS A 88 16.67 14.87 -26.69
CA LYS A 88 17.67 15.29 -27.70
C LYS A 88 18.08 14.23 -28.72
N MET A 89 17.87 12.94 -28.45
CA MET A 89 18.24 11.84 -29.37
C MET A 89 19.67 11.98 -29.93
N LEU A 90 20.66 12.15 -29.04
CA LEU A 90 22.05 12.40 -29.40
C LEU A 90 22.71 11.18 -30.07
N PRO A 91 23.52 11.38 -31.13
CA PRO A 91 24.23 10.30 -31.78
C PRO A 91 25.34 9.73 -30.89
N THR A 92 25.39 8.41 -30.76
CA THR A 92 26.47 7.70 -30.06
C THR A 92 27.64 7.35 -30.98
N PHE A 93 27.46 7.50 -32.29
CA PHE A 93 28.38 7.05 -33.35
C PHE A 93 28.69 5.54 -33.37
N VAL A 94 28.03 4.75 -32.51
CA VAL A 94 28.03 3.27 -32.57
C VAL A 94 27.03 2.84 -33.65
N ARG A 95 27.51 2.14 -34.69
CA ARG A 95 26.70 1.81 -35.88
C ARG A 95 26.16 0.38 -35.89
N SER A 96 26.69 -0.49 -35.03
CA SER A 96 26.26 -1.87 -34.88
C SER A 96 26.54 -2.36 -33.47
N THR A 97 25.80 -3.37 -33.05
CA THR A 97 26.14 -4.18 -31.87
C THR A 97 27.21 -5.21 -32.26
N PRO A 98 28.04 -5.69 -31.32
CA PRO A 98 28.97 -6.79 -31.59
C PRO A 98 28.24 -8.03 -32.12
N ASP A 99 28.75 -8.62 -33.20
CA ASP A 99 28.21 -9.82 -33.85
C ASP A 99 29.01 -11.10 -33.55
N GLY A 100 30.17 -10.97 -32.91
CA GLY A 100 30.96 -12.09 -32.41
C GLY A 100 31.78 -12.83 -33.47
N THR A 101 31.89 -12.27 -34.68
CA THR A 101 32.87 -12.66 -35.71
C THR A 101 34.09 -11.76 -35.67
#